data_AF-A0A7Y1X8M5-F1
#
_entry.id   AF-A0A7Y1X8M5-F1
#
_cell.length_a   1.000
_cell.length_b   1.000
_cell.length_c   1.000
_cell.angle_alpha   90.00
_cell.angle_beta   90.00
_cell.angle_gamma   90.00
#
_symmetry.space_group_name_H-M   'P 1'
#
loop_
_entity.id
_entity.type
_entity.pdbx_description
1 polymer ?
#
loop_
_entity_poly.entity_id
_entity_poly.type
_entity_poly.pdbx_seq_one_letter_code
_entity_poly.pdbx_strand_id
1 'polypeptide(L)'
;MAAYVPVAFMFLLVMAFAAVTLVLSKLVSPDKPTPEKLAPYECGIIPEVEPVQRFPVKFYLVAMLFVIFDIEIIFLFAWAVNFRELGWFGVASVGIFTLLVLETLGYVWKRGALDWNVPRRARQVPRTIEEEAA
;
A
#
# COMPACT_ATOMS: atom_id res chain seq x y z
N MET A 1 29.36 -16.27 4.20
CA MET A 1 29.48 -14.79 4.31
C MET A 1 29.92 -14.16 2.99
N ALA A 2 30.97 -14.65 2.32
CA ALA A 2 31.40 -14.13 1.01
C ALA A 2 30.29 -14.11 -0.06
N ALA A 3 29.34 -15.05 -0.01
CA ALA A 3 28.18 -15.10 -0.93
C ALA A 3 27.22 -13.90 -0.82
N TYR A 4 27.25 -13.12 0.27
CA TYR A 4 26.43 -11.92 0.42
C TYR A 4 27.13 -10.64 -0.06
N VAL A 5 28.45 -10.70 -0.31
CA VAL A 5 29.22 -9.55 -0.80
C VAL A 5 28.68 -9.04 -2.16
N PRO A 6 28.36 -9.90 -3.15
CA PRO A 6 27.76 -9.44 -4.40
C PRO A 6 26.39 -8.75 -4.20
N VAL A 7 25.57 -9.25 -3.27
CA VAL A 7 24.25 -8.68 -2.97
C VAL A 7 24.39 -7.29 -2.35
N ALA A 8 25.28 -7.14 -1.37
CA ALA A 8 25.56 -5.84 -0.75
C ALA A 8 26.13 -4.85 -1.77
N PHE A 9 27.03 -5.29 -2.64
CA PHE A 9 27.58 -4.47 -3.71
C PHE A 9 26.50 -4.02 -4.70
N MET A 10 25.62 -4.93 -5.13
CA MET A 10 24.50 -4.59 -6.02
C MET A 10 23.56 -3.57 -5.37
N PHE A 11 23.22 -3.74 -4.09
CA PHE A 11 22.40 -2.78 -3.35
C PHE A 11 23.06 -1.38 -3.32
N LEU A 12 24.35 -1.32 -3.00
CA LEU A 12 25.11 -0.07 -3.00
C LEU A 12 25.16 0.57 -4.39
N LEU A 13 25.37 -0.23 -5.43
CA LEU A 13 25.42 0.25 -6.80
C LEU A 13 24.08 0.83 -7.25
N VAL A 14 22.96 0.20 -6.91
CA VAL A 14 21.61 0.71 -7.21
C VAL A 14 21.35 2.02 -6.48
N MET A 15 21.69 2.10 -5.19
CA MET A 15 21.55 3.33 -4.40
C MET A 15 22.42 4.46 -4.94
N ALA A 16 23.68 4.16 -5.28
CA ALA A 16 24.60 5.12 -5.87
C ALA A 16 24.11 5.61 -7.24
N PHE A 17 23.63 4.69 -8.08
CA PHE A 17 23.07 5.03 -9.39
C PHE A 17 21.83 5.95 -9.25
N ALA A 18 20.90 5.62 -8.36
CA ALA A 18 19.73 6.46 -8.09
C ALA A 18 20.15 7.86 -7.59
N ALA A 19 21.09 7.94 -6.66
CA ALA A 19 21.60 9.20 -6.13
C ALA A 19 22.29 10.05 -7.21
N VAL A 20 23.22 9.45 -7.98
CA VAL A 20 23.92 10.13 -9.08
C VAL A 20 22.92 10.63 -10.13
N THR A 21 21.92 9.83 -10.49
CA THR A 21 20.91 10.22 -11.47
C THR A 21 20.06 11.40 -10.98
N LEU A 22 19.66 11.41 -9.71
CA LEU A 22 18.91 12.54 -9.12
C LEU A 22 19.77 13.81 -9.05
N VAL A 23 21.04 13.70 -8.67
CA VAL A 23 21.97 14.84 -8.61
C VAL A 23 22.24 15.40 -10.02
N LEU A 24 22.48 14.52 -10.99
CA LEU A 24 22.72 14.92 -12.37
C LEU A 24 21.48 15.56 -12.99
N SER A 25 20.28 14.99 -12.72
CA SER A 25 19.01 15.58 -13.13
C SER A 25 18.84 16.99 -12.59
N LYS A 26 19.15 17.21 -11.31
CA LYS A 26 19.11 18.55 -10.69
C LYS A 26 20.14 19.51 -11.30
N LEU A 27 21.34 19.03 -11.64
CA LEU A 27 22.43 19.86 -12.18
C LEU A 27 22.21 20.26 -13.66
N VAL A 28 21.62 19.37 -14.45
CA VAL A 28 21.36 19.58 -15.89
C VAL A 28 20.03 20.30 -16.13
N SER A 29 19.06 20.17 -15.22
CA SER A 29 17.73 20.78 -15.37
C SER A 29 17.80 22.31 -15.29
N PRO A 30 17.09 23.04 -16.18
CA PRO A 30 16.94 24.49 -16.07
C PRO A 30 16.20 24.89 -14.79
N ASP A 31 16.86 25.66 -13.93
CA ASP A 31 16.28 26.14 -12.69
C ASP A 31 15.48 27.44 -12.91
N LYS A 32 14.17 27.31 -13.14
CA LYS A 32 13.24 28.43 -13.34
C LYS A 32 11.97 28.25 -12.49
N PRO A 33 12.07 28.41 -11.16
CA PRO A 33 10.91 28.34 -10.28
C PRO A 33 10.00 29.53 -10.53
N THR A 34 8.71 29.27 -10.75
CA THR A 34 7.68 30.31 -10.77
C THR A 34 6.60 29.92 -9.77
N PRO A 35 5.87 30.88 -9.16
CA PRO A 35 4.82 30.58 -8.18
C PRO A 35 3.80 29.56 -8.69
N GLU A 36 3.47 29.61 -9.98
CA GLU A 36 2.51 28.73 -10.64
C GLU A 36 3.03 27.29 -10.78
N LYS A 37 4.35 27.11 -11.00
CA LYS A 37 4.98 25.77 -11.07
C LYS A 37 5.11 25.09 -9.72
N LEU A 38 5.15 25.89 -8.65
CA LEU A 38 5.30 25.41 -7.28
C LEU A 38 3.94 25.20 -6.58
N ALA A 39 2.86 25.74 -7.15
CA ALA A 39 1.51 25.57 -6.62
C ALA A 39 1.04 24.12 -6.78
N PRO A 40 0.28 23.57 -5.80
CA PRO A 40 -0.42 22.31 -5.95
C PRO A 40 -1.33 22.31 -7.17
N TYR A 41 -1.44 21.16 -7.84
CA TYR A 41 -2.29 21.01 -9.01
C TYR A 41 -3.77 20.93 -8.60
N GLU A 42 -4.53 21.98 -8.90
CA GLU A 42 -5.98 22.08 -8.65
C GLU A 42 -6.74 22.54 -9.91
N CYS A 43 -6.28 22.14 -11.10
CA CYS A 43 -6.88 22.51 -12.39
C CYS A 43 -7.06 24.05 -12.60
N GLY A 44 -6.22 24.88 -11.96
CA GLY A 44 -6.27 26.34 -12.04
C GLY A 44 -7.14 27.02 -10.97
N ILE A 45 -7.70 26.26 -10.03
CA ILE A 45 -8.40 26.79 -8.86
C ILE A 45 -7.37 27.17 -7.79
N ILE A 46 -7.59 28.29 -7.10
CA ILE A 46 -6.74 28.72 -6.00
C ILE A 46 -6.95 27.73 -4.85
N PRO A 47 -5.91 27.05 -4.35
CA PRO A 47 -6.07 26.03 -3.33
C PRO A 47 -6.63 26.65 -2.05
N GLU A 48 -7.85 26.26 -1.70
CA GLU A 48 -8.47 26.57 -0.42
C GLU A 48 -8.08 25.50 0.62
N VAL A 49 -8.11 25.86 1.90
CA VAL A 49 -7.86 24.87 2.96
C VAL A 49 -9.05 23.93 3.04
N GLU A 50 -8.94 22.75 2.43
CA GLU A 50 -9.97 21.73 2.53
C GLU A 50 -10.14 21.27 3.99
N PRO A 51 -11.38 21.05 4.45
CA PRO A 51 -11.60 20.42 5.75
C PRO A 51 -11.01 19.01 5.75
N VAL A 52 -10.36 18.63 6.85
CA VAL A 52 -9.73 17.31 7.01
C VAL A 52 -10.72 16.18 6.68
N GLN A 53 -10.53 15.54 5.52
CA GLN A 53 -11.36 14.41 5.13
C GLN A 53 -10.87 13.14 5.82
N ARG A 54 -11.81 12.35 6.34
CA ARG A 54 -11.49 11.03 6.89
C ARG A 54 -11.24 10.06 5.74
N PHE A 55 -10.03 9.51 5.67
CA PHE A 55 -9.73 8.44 4.72
C PHE A 55 -10.61 7.20 5.01
N PRO A 56 -11.07 6.49 3.97
CA PRO A 56 -11.82 5.25 4.15
C PRO A 56 -11.02 4.21 4.95
N VAL A 57 -11.66 3.59 5.94
CA VAL A 57 -11.06 2.48 6.73
C VAL A 57 -10.75 1.23 5.90
N LYS A 58 -11.24 1.16 4.65
CA LYS A 58 -11.01 0.02 3.73
C LYS A 58 -9.52 -0.22 3.48
N PHE A 59 -8.70 0.83 3.41
CA PHE A 59 -7.24 0.69 3.26
C PHE A 59 -6.60 -0.05 4.43
N TYR A 60 -7.08 0.20 5.66
CA TYR A 60 -6.61 -0.49 6.86
C TYR A 60 -6.98 -1.97 6.84
N LEU A 61 -8.20 -2.32 6.41
CA LEU A 61 -8.64 -3.72 6.32
C LEU A 61 -7.77 -4.52 5.34
N VAL A 62 -7.45 -3.94 4.19
CA VAL A 62 -6.55 -4.56 3.20
C VAL A 62 -5.13 -4.69 3.76
N ALA A 63 -4.59 -3.66 4.41
CA ALA A 63 -3.26 -3.72 5.00
C ALA A 63 -3.14 -4.77 6.12
N MET A 64 -4.14 -4.85 7.01
CA MET A 64 -4.19 -5.85 8.07
C MET A 64 -4.24 -7.27 7.49
N LEU A 65 -5.07 -7.49 6.46
CA LEU A 65 -5.17 -8.78 5.78
C LEU A 65 -3.85 -9.15 5.10
N PHE A 66 -3.17 -8.20 4.47
CA PHE A 66 -1.84 -8.40 3.87
C PHE A 66 -0.81 -8.87 4.90
N VAL A 67 -0.76 -8.24 6.09
CA VAL A 67 0.17 -8.66 7.16
C VAL A 67 -0.10 -10.09 7.63
N ILE A 68 -1.37 -10.47 7.77
CA ILE A 68 -1.75 -11.85 8.16
C ILE A 68 -1.29 -12.86 7.10
N PHE A 69 -1.52 -12.55 5.82
CA PHE A 69 -1.06 -13.39 4.72
C PHE A 69 0.46 -13.46 4.59
N ASP A 70 1.16 -12.36 4.82
CA ASP A 70 2.63 -12.33 4.79
C ASP A 70 3.22 -13.24 5.87
N ILE A 71 2.63 -13.22 7.07
CA ILE A 71 2.99 -14.15 8.15
C ILE A 71 2.70 -15.61 7.74
N GLU A 72 1.56 -15.90 7.10
CA GLU A 72 1.25 -17.24 6.59
C GLU A 72 2.32 -17.72 5.61
N ILE A 73 2.73 -16.86 4.68
CA ILE A 73 3.74 -17.16 3.67
C ILE A 73 5.08 -17.51 4.32
N ILE A 74 5.50 -16.81 5.38
CA ILE A 74 6.73 -17.14 6.11
C ILE A 74 6.68 -18.58 6.66
N PHE A 75 5.54 -19.01 7.20
CA PHE A 75 5.36 -20.39 7.66
C PHE A 75 5.36 -21.41 6.51
N LEU A 76 4.73 -21.07 5.39
CA LEU A 76 4.75 -21.89 4.18
C LEU A 76 6.18 -22.09 3.65
N PHE A 77 7.00 -21.03 3.64
CA PHE A 77 8.41 -21.13 3.26
C PHE A 77 9.21 -22.02 4.22
N ALA A 78 9.02 -21.86 5.53
CA ALA A 78 9.72 -22.67 6.53
C ALA A 78 9.41 -24.17 6.35
N TRP A 79 8.16 -24.51 6.06
CA TRP A 79 7.77 -25.88 5.72
C TRP A 79 8.32 -26.31 4.36
N ALA A 80 8.23 -25.49 3.32
CA ALA A 80 8.66 -25.83 1.96
C ALA A 80 10.14 -26.20 1.90
N VAL A 81 11.00 -25.50 2.65
CA VAL A 81 12.44 -25.82 2.75
C VAL A 81 12.69 -27.19 3.40
N ASN A 82 11.83 -27.61 4.35
CA ASN A 82 11.97 -28.86 5.09
C ASN A 82 10.99 -29.96 4.63
N PHE A 83 10.36 -29.80 3.46
CA PHE A 83 9.29 -30.66 2.97
C PHE A 83 9.65 -32.15 2.97
N ARG A 84 10.90 -32.48 2.60
CA ARG A 84 11.39 -33.86 2.47
C ARG A 84 11.44 -34.59 3.81
N GLU A 85 11.72 -33.88 4.91
CA GLU A 85 11.84 -34.47 6.24
C GLU A 85 10.47 -34.65 6.90
N LEU A 86 9.54 -33.71 6.67
CA LEU A 86 8.22 -33.73 7.30
C LEU A 86 7.21 -34.64 6.57
N GLY A 87 7.42 -34.94 5.29
CA GLY A 87 6.58 -35.85 4.51
C GLY A 87 5.08 -35.52 4.59
N TRP A 88 4.23 -36.55 4.65
CA TRP A 88 2.77 -36.41 4.70
C TRP A 88 2.25 -35.69 5.95
N PHE A 89 2.96 -35.80 7.09
CA PHE A 89 2.59 -35.07 8.30
C PHE A 89 2.76 -33.57 8.11
N GLY A 90 3.84 -33.14 7.46
CA GLY A 90 4.05 -31.73 7.07
C GLY A 90 2.95 -31.21 6.15
N VAL A 91 2.59 -32.00 5.14
CA VAL A 91 1.51 -31.66 4.21
C VAL A 91 0.19 -31.46 4.94
N ALA A 92 -0.17 -32.38 5.84
CA ALA A 92 -1.42 -32.28 6.59
C ALA A 92 -1.43 -31.07 7.54
N SER A 93 -0.33 -30.84 8.27
CA SER A 93 -0.22 -29.72 9.23
C SER A 93 -0.27 -28.36 8.54
N VAL A 94 0.50 -28.17 7.47
CA VAL A 94 0.45 -26.94 6.67
C VAL A 94 -0.86 -26.78 5.93
N GLY A 95 -1.43 -27.87 5.40
CA GLY A 95 -2.74 -27.85 4.77
C GLY A 95 -3.83 -27.36 5.72
N ILE A 96 -3.87 -27.87 6.96
CA ILE A 96 -4.82 -27.40 7.98
C ILE A 96 -4.57 -25.93 8.32
N PHE A 97 -3.31 -25.54 8.53
CA PHE A 97 -2.95 -24.15 8.83
C PHE A 97 -3.41 -23.18 7.74
N THR A 98 -3.09 -23.47 6.47
CA THR A 98 -3.52 -22.65 5.33
C THR A 98 -5.04 -22.64 5.18
N LEU A 99 -5.72 -23.76 5.40
CA LEU A 99 -7.18 -23.78 5.34
C LEU A 99 -7.82 -22.84 6.38
N LEU A 100 -7.28 -22.74 7.60
CA LEU A 100 -7.80 -21.82 8.63
C LEU A 100 -7.62 -20.35 8.23
N VAL A 101 -6.49 -20.00 7.62
CA VAL A 101 -6.24 -18.62 7.15
C VAL A 101 -7.11 -18.30 5.93
N LEU A 102 -7.22 -19.24 4.98
CA LEU A 102 -8.10 -19.11 3.82
C LEU A 102 -9.57 -19.02 4.20
N GLU A 103 -10.02 -19.74 5.23
CA GLU A 103 -11.38 -19.62 5.77
C GLU A 103 -11.63 -18.20 6.28
N THR A 104 -10.66 -17.63 7.01
CA THR A 104 -10.74 -16.24 7.50
C THR A 104 -10.85 -15.24 6.34
N LEU A 105 -10.07 -15.43 5.27
CA LEU A 105 -10.22 -14.63 4.05
C LEU A 105 -11.60 -14.80 3.42
N GLY A 106 -12.08 -16.04 3.30
CA GLY A 106 -13.41 -16.34 2.78
C GLY A 106 -14.52 -15.63 3.57
N TYR A 107 -14.39 -15.58 4.89
CA TYR A 107 -15.30 -14.84 5.76
C TYR A 107 -15.25 -13.32 5.50
N VAL A 108 -14.05 -12.74 5.49
CA VAL A 108 -13.83 -11.30 5.26
C VAL A 108 -14.35 -10.87 3.87
N TRP A 109 -14.14 -11.70 2.85
CA TRP A 109 -14.65 -11.47 1.51
C TRP A 109 -16.18 -11.51 1.48
N LYS A 110 -16.81 -12.54 2.08
CA LYS A 110 -18.27 -12.61 2.18
C LYS A 110 -18.88 -11.42 2.94
N ARG A 111 -18.16 -10.84 3.90
CA ARG A 111 -18.56 -9.63 4.64
C ARG A 111 -18.40 -8.33 3.83
N GLY A 112 -17.89 -8.38 2.61
CA GLY A 112 -17.73 -7.21 1.75
C GLY A 112 -16.61 -6.27 2.18
N ALA A 113 -15.67 -6.71 3.02
CA ALA A 113 -14.54 -5.88 3.44
C ALA A 113 -13.62 -5.50 2.27
N LEU A 114 -13.63 -6.30 1.20
CA LEU A 114 -12.91 -6.10 -0.04
C LEU A 114 -13.73 -5.35 -1.10
N ASP A 115 -14.99 -4.99 -0.81
CA ASP A 115 -15.80 -4.23 -1.75
C ASP A 115 -15.34 -2.78 -1.81
N TRP A 116 -14.93 -2.32 -3.00
CA TRP A 116 -14.46 -0.96 -3.22
C TRP A 116 -15.57 0.04 -3.49
N ASN A 117 -16.82 -0.41 -3.67
CA ASN A 117 -17.93 0.50 -3.92
C ASN A 117 -18.12 1.40 -2.68
N VAL A 118 -17.73 2.67 -2.82
CA VAL A 118 -18.01 3.71 -1.84
C VAL A 118 -19.44 4.17 -2.15
N PRO A 119 -20.42 3.97 -1.26
CA PRO A 119 -21.70 4.64 -1.43
C PRO A 119 -21.39 6.12 -1.49
N ARG A 120 -21.79 6.81 -2.58
CA ARG A 120 -21.70 8.27 -2.67
C ARG A 120 -22.40 8.82 -1.43
N ARG A 121 -21.63 9.28 -0.43
CA ARG A 121 -22.19 10.11 0.64
C ARG A 121 -22.81 11.29 -0.08
N ALA A 122 -24.13 11.39 -0.03
CA ALA A 122 -24.84 12.58 -0.49
C ALA A 122 -24.15 13.77 0.17
N ARG A 123 -23.58 14.64 -0.67
CA ARG A 123 -22.93 15.87 -0.24
C ARG A 123 -23.99 16.62 0.55
N GLN A 124 -23.88 16.67 1.89
CA GLN A 124 -24.72 17.55 2.69
C GLN A 124 -24.32 18.97 2.28
N VAL A 125 -25.10 19.55 1.37
CA VAL A 125 -25.03 20.98 1.10
C VAL A 125 -25.39 21.65 2.43
N PRO A 126 -24.50 22.50 2.99
CA PRO A 126 -24.84 23.24 4.19
C PRO A 126 -26.11 24.05 3.92
N ARG A 127 -27.15 23.90 4.75
CA ARG A 127 -28.44 24.61 4.64
C ARG A 127 -28.32 26.14 4.73
N THR A 128 -27.13 26.67 4.98
CA THR A 128 -26.89 28.10 5.18
C THR A 128 -27.14 28.94 3.92
N ILE A 129 -27.13 28.34 2.72
CA ILE A 129 -27.42 29.09 1.48
C ILE A 129 -28.94 29.23 1.22
N GLU A 130 -29.79 28.37 1.79
CA GLU A 130 -31.25 28.50 1.66
C GLU A 130 -31.82 29.61 2.55
N GLU A 131 -31.16 29.95 3.66
CA GLU A 131 -31.61 30.99 4.60
C GLU A 131 -31.21 32.42 4.17
N GLU A 132 -30.19 32.59 3.33
CA GLU A 132 -29.80 33.90 2.77
C GLU A 132 -30.53 34.25 1.46
N ALA A 133 -31.27 33.30 0.88
CA ALA A 133 -32.02 33.48 -0.37
C ALA A 133 -33.54 33.69 -0.18
N ALA A 134 -34.00 33.84 1.06
CA ALA A 134 -35.40 34.10 1.43
C ALA A 134 -35.56 35.47 2.11
#